data_AF-X0TS61-F1
#
_entry.id   AF-X0TS61-F1
#
_cell.length_a   1.000
_cell.length_b   1.000
_cell.length_c   1.000
_cell.angle_alpha   90.00
_cell.angle_beta   90.00
_cell.angle_gamma   90.00
#
_symmetry.space_group_name_H-M   'P 1'
#
loop_
_entity.id
_entity.type
_entity.pdbx_description
1 polymer ?
#
loop_
_entity_poly.entity_id
_entity_poly.type
_entity_poly.pdbx_seq_one_letter_code
_entity_poly.pdbx_strand_id
1 'polypeptide(L)'
;MKFFDRQLEHLISLIVLVFAVYWASRAEDFLSGSQYGLDTAFWFWLAIAIPIAHQVFVWITWRAELQYSTITRIFGDRGFIYYSVIFMLLLVARPIAITYLAIANQGSLQTDPRALNIIALALLVPILYLFYSLVKYFGMKRALGIDHFDARYRDKPLVRKGIFKYVNNSMYVFGLLILWL
;
A
#
# COMPACT_ATOMS: atom_id res chain seq x y z
N MET A 1 -9.67 -20.13 12.69
CA MET A 1 -8.36 -19.50 12.36
C MET A 1 -7.72 -19.02 13.66
N LYS A 2 -6.41 -19.22 13.88
CA LYS A 2 -5.72 -18.63 15.05
C LYS A 2 -5.31 -17.19 14.74
N PHE A 3 -5.34 -16.29 15.72
CA PHE A 3 -5.04 -14.87 15.50
C PHE A 3 -3.64 -14.64 14.87
N PHE A 4 -2.63 -15.40 15.29
CA PHE A 4 -1.24 -15.27 14.78
C PHE A 4 -0.87 -16.29 13.70
N ASP A 5 -1.85 -16.99 13.12
CA ASP A 5 -1.57 -18.03 12.12
C ASP A 5 -0.79 -17.45 10.93
N ARG A 6 0.35 -18.08 10.60
CA ARG A 6 1.32 -17.68 9.57
C ARG A 6 1.94 -16.27 9.71
N GLN A 7 1.80 -15.63 10.87
CA GLN A 7 2.37 -14.28 11.07
C GLN A 7 3.88 -14.26 11.23
N LEU A 8 4.48 -15.40 11.59
CA LEU A 8 5.94 -15.52 11.69
C LEU A 8 6.62 -15.30 10.33
N GLU A 9 6.07 -15.83 9.24
CA GLU A 9 6.59 -15.65 7.87
C GLU A 9 6.60 -14.16 7.47
N HIS A 10 5.52 -13.44 7.80
CA HIS A 10 5.41 -12.00 7.54
C HIS A 10 6.38 -11.19 8.40
N LEU A 11 6.52 -11.54 9.68
CA LEU A 11 7.46 -10.87 10.58
C LEU A 11 8.91 -11.07 10.13
N ILE A 12 9.30 -12.30 9.80
CA ILE A 12 10.65 -12.60 9.27
C ILE A 12 10.89 -11.81 7.98
N SER A 13 9.93 -11.83 7.05
CA SER A 13 10.04 -11.08 5.80
C SER A 13 10.17 -9.57 6.03
N LEU A 14 9.42 -9.01 6.98
CA LEU A 14 9.52 -7.61 7.35
C LEU A 14 10.90 -7.28 7.94
N ILE A 15 11.40 -8.10 8.86
CA ILE A 15 12.73 -7.91 9.47
C ILE A 15 13.82 -7.93 8.40
N VAL A 16 13.77 -8.90 7.47
CA VAL A 16 14.74 -9.02 6.38
C VAL A 16 14.69 -7.79 5.46
N LEU A 17 13.49 -7.34 5.07
CA LEU A 17 13.34 -6.17 4.20
C LEU A 17 13.79 -4.88 4.88
N VAL A 18 13.43 -4.66 6.16
CA VAL A 18 13.86 -3.48 6.92
C VAL A 18 15.37 -3.49 7.11
N PHE A 19 15.98 -4.64 7.38
CA PHE A 19 17.43 -4.78 7.49
C PHE A 19 18.13 -4.50 6.15
N ALA A 20 17.61 -5.03 5.04
CA ALA A 20 18.14 -4.76 3.71
C ALA A 20 18.07 -3.26 3.35
N VAL A 21 16.94 -2.61 3.66
CA VAL A 21 16.74 -1.16 3.44
C VAL A 21 17.67 -0.33 4.33
N TYR A 22 17.85 -0.72 5.59
CA TYR A 22 18.80 -0.09 6.50
C TYR A 22 20.24 -0.22 6.00
N TRP A 23 20.61 -1.38 5.47
CA TRP A 23 21.94 -1.57 4.90
C TRP A 23 22.13 -0.72 3.64
N ALA A 24 21.15 -0.71 2.74
CA ALA A 24 21.19 0.10 1.52
C ALA A 24 21.27 1.61 1.82
N SER A 25 20.64 2.08 2.90
CA SER A 25 20.67 3.50 3.27
C SER A 25 22.00 4.00 3.82
N ARG A 26 22.96 3.09 4.05
CA ARG A 26 24.35 3.43 4.43
C ARG A 26 25.23 3.80 3.24
N ALA A 27 24.74 3.65 2.01
CA ALA A 27 25.48 4.08 0.82
C ALA A 27 25.78 5.59 0.88
N GLU A 28 26.93 5.99 0.34
CA GLU A 28 27.33 7.39 0.30
C GLU A 28 26.27 8.25 -0.38
N ASP A 29 26.05 9.44 0.18
CA ASP A 29 25.09 10.46 -0.28
C ASP A 29 23.62 10.02 -0.38
N PHE A 30 23.27 8.78 -0.02
CA PHE A 30 21.91 8.23 -0.17
C PHE A 30 20.85 8.99 0.66
N LEU A 31 21.24 9.47 1.85
CA LEU A 31 20.39 10.26 2.75
C LEU A 31 20.77 11.75 2.75
N SER A 32 21.51 12.21 1.74
CA SER A 32 21.83 13.64 1.62
C SER A 32 20.61 14.43 1.14
N GLY A 33 20.55 15.71 1.51
CA GLY A 33 19.44 16.60 1.15
C GLY A 33 18.45 16.86 2.28
N SER A 34 17.48 17.72 1.99
CA SER A 34 16.44 18.13 2.93
C SER A 34 15.24 18.71 2.19
N GLN A 35 14.08 18.66 2.82
CA GLN A 35 12.86 19.30 2.31
C GLN A 35 12.02 19.80 3.49
N TYR A 36 11.53 21.04 3.39
CA TYR A 36 10.81 21.76 4.48
C TYR A 36 11.55 21.79 5.83
N GLY A 37 12.88 21.85 5.80
CA GLY A 37 13.71 21.87 7.03
C GLY A 37 13.87 20.50 7.72
N LEU A 38 13.35 19.43 7.11
CA LEU A 38 13.58 18.05 7.55
C LEU A 38 14.56 17.37 6.60
N ASP A 39 15.46 16.54 7.15
CA ASP A 39 16.45 15.82 6.36
C ASP A 39 15.82 14.69 5.52
N THR A 40 16.54 14.26 4.48
CA THR A 40 16.13 13.10 3.66
C THR A 40 15.97 11.84 4.51
N ALA A 41 16.76 11.69 5.57
CA ALA A 41 16.65 10.56 6.51
C ALA A 41 15.27 10.47 7.17
N PHE A 42 14.71 11.60 7.63
CA PHE A 42 13.36 11.64 8.19
C PHE A 42 12.32 11.18 7.16
N TRP A 43 12.32 11.77 5.96
CA TRP A 43 11.37 11.42 4.90
C TRP A 43 11.51 9.95 4.48
N PHE A 44 12.74 9.44 4.45
CA PHE A 44 13.05 8.04 4.14
C PHE A 44 12.43 7.08 5.15
N TRP A 45 12.71 7.29 6.44
CA TRP A 45 12.16 6.42 7.49
C TRP A 45 10.65 6.57 7.64
N LEU A 46 10.09 7.76 7.37
CA LEU A 46 8.64 7.97 7.32
C LEU A 46 8.00 7.16 6.19
N ALA A 47 8.59 7.16 4.99
CA ALA A 47 8.13 6.38 3.84
C ALA A 47 8.15 4.85 4.09
N ILE A 48 9.04 4.37 4.98
CA ILE A 48 9.08 2.97 5.44
C ILE A 48 8.09 2.71 6.58
N ALA A 49 7.95 3.64 7.53
CA ALA A 49 7.08 3.47 8.69
C ALA A 49 5.59 3.40 8.31
N ILE A 50 5.14 4.23 7.37
CA ILE A 50 3.73 4.27 6.93
C ILE A 50 3.24 2.92 6.40
N PRO A 51 3.91 2.25 5.44
CA PRO A 51 3.45 0.94 4.98
C PRO A 51 3.46 -0.11 6.08
N ILE A 52 4.44 -0.10 6.99
CA ILE A 52 4.46 -1.01 8.15
C ILE A 52 3.23 -0.76 9.05
N ALA A 53 2.99 0.49 9.43
CA ALA A 53 1.84 0.87 10.26
C ALA A 53 0.53 0.45 9.61
N HIS A 54 0.39 0.69 8.30
CA HIS A 54 -0.79 0.27 7.55
C HIS A 54 -0.95 -1.27 7.52
N GLN A 55 0.11 -2.04 7.27
CA GLN A 55 0.01 -3.50 7.28
C GLN A 55 -0.36 -4.05 8.66
N VAL A 56 0.22 -3.50 9.73
CA VAL A 56 -0.12 -3.88 11.11
C VAL A 56 -1.57 -3.54 11.42
N PHE A 57 -2.03 -2.35 11.04
CA PHE A 57 -3.43 -1.93 11.21
C PHE A 57 -4.39 -2.88 10.48
N VAL A 58 -4.14 -3.17 9.20
CA VAL A 58 -4.98 -4.09 8.40
C VAL A 58 -4.98 -5.49 9.00
N TRP A 59 -3.82 -6.01 9.37
CA TRP A 59 -3.71 -7.33 9.98
C TRP A 59 -4.55 -7.45 11.24
N ILE A 60 -4.40 -6.51 12.19
CA ILE A 60 -5.14 -6.52 13.45
C ILE A 60 -6.64 -6.38 13.20
N THR A 61 -7.04 -5.37 12.42
CA THR A 61 -8.46 -5.05 12.18
C THR A 61 -9.19 -6.18 11.46
N TRP A 62 -8.61 -6.72 10.39
CA TRP A 62 -9.23 -7.81 9.63
C TRP A 62 -9.33 -9.09 10.43
N ARG A 63 -8.30 -9.48 11.19
CA ARG A 63 -8.37 -10.70 11.99
C ARG A 63 -9.32 -10.57 13.17
N ALA A 64 -9.30 -9.43 13.85
CA ALA A 64 -10.25 -9.16 14.93
C ALA A 64 -11.70 -9.17 14.41
N GLU A 65 -11.93 -8.59 13.24
CA GLU A 65 -13.26 -8.56 12.62
C GLU A 65 -13.73 -9.95 12.17
N LEU A 66 -12.86 -10.73 11.50
CA LEU A 66 -13.21 -12.08 11.04
C LEU A 66 -13.48 -13.06 12.18
N GLN A 67 -12.75 -12.96 13.29
CA GLN A 67 -12.82 -13.93 14.38
C GLN A 67 -13.83 -13.55 15.46
N TYR A 68 -13.97 -12.25 15.73
CA TYR A 68 -14.70 -11.76 16.90
C TYR A 68 -15.70 -10.65 16.56
N SER A 69 -15.76 -10.23 15.29
CA SER A 69 -16.56 -9.09 14.82
C SER A 69 -16.36 -7.84 15.69
N THR A 70 -15.13 -7.61 16.14
CA THR A 70 -14.84 -6.60 17.17
C THR A 70 -15.30 -5.21 16.75
N ILE A 71 -15.02 -4.79 15.52
CA ILE A 71 -15.33 -3.45 15.04
C ILE A 71 -16.84 -3.32 14.84
N THR A 72 -17.48 -4.34 14.24
CA THR A 72 -18.93 -4.38 14.07
C THR A 72 -19.67 -4.40 15.40
N ARG A 73 -19.17 -5.09 16.43
CA ARG A 73 -19.77 -5.11 17.77
C ARG A 73 -19.70 -3.77 18.49
N ILE A 74 -18.62 -3.00 18.27
CA ILE A 74 -18.42 -1.70 18.93
C ILE A 74 -19.16 -0.58 18.18
N PHE A 75 -19.11 -0.59 16.85
CA PHE A 75 -19.56 0.54 16.01
C PHE A 75 -20.76 0.23 15.11
N GLY A 76 -21.27 -0.99 15.13
CA GLY A 76 -22.40 -1.44 14.29
C GLY A 76 -22.12 -1.24 12.80
N ASP A 77 -23.15 -0.81 12.07
CA ASP A 77 -23.12 -0.59 10.62
C ASP A 77 -22.09 0.47 10.17
N ARG A 78 -21.64 1.34 11.09
CA ARG A 78 -20.62 2.36 10.79
C ARG A 78 -19.19 1.83 10.93
N GLY A 79 -19.00 0.63 11.48
CA GLY A 79 -17.69 0.04 11.71
C GLY A 79 -16.83 -0.03 10.44
N PHE A 80 -17.42 -0.47 9.33
CA PHE A 80 -16.73 -0.52 8.04
C PHE A 80 -16.30 0.87 7.55
N ILE A 81 -17.10 1.91 7.79
CA ILE A 81 -16.79 3.29 7.39
C ILE A 81 -15.59 3.80 8.19
N TYR A 82 -15.60 3.66 9.52
CA TYR A 82 -14.49 4.12 10.36
C TYR A 82 -13.19 3.40 10.03
N TYR A 83 -13.25 2.08 9.85
CA TYR A 83 -12.11 1.30 9.35
C TYR A 83 -11.62 1.83 8.00
N SER A 84 -12.52 2.05 7.04
CA SER A 84 -12.18 2.50 5.68
C SER A 84 -11.50 3.88 5.68
N VAL A 85 -11.90 4.79 6.57
CA VAL A 85 -11.27 6.12 6.68
C VAL A 85 -9.81 5.99 7.10
N ILE A 86 -9.53 5.21 8.16
CA ILE A 86 -8.15 5.01 8.64
C ILE A 86 -7.33 4.25 7.59
N PHE A 87 -7.90 3.22 6.97
CA PHE A 87 -7.27 2.49 5.88
C PHE A 87 -6.86 3.43 4.73
N MET A 88 -7.80 4.27 4.27
CA MET A 88 -7.54 5.20 3.16
C MET A 88 -6.54 6.29 3.53
N LEU A 89 -6.58 6.80 4.76
CA LEU A 89 -5.60 7.77 5.25
C LEU A 89 -4.20 7.17 5.18
N LEU A 90 -4.00 5.97 5.72
CA LEU A 90 -2.71 5.29 5.68
C LEU A 90 -2.31 4.85 4.27
N LEU A 91 -3.26 4.51 3.40
CA LEU A 91 -3.00 4.17 2.00
C LEU A 91 -2.49 5.39 1.22
N VAL A 92 -3.16 6.53 1.36
CA VAL A 92 -2.84 7.79 0.66
C VAL A 92 -1.60 8.45 1.24
N ALA A 93 -1.32 8.27 2.54
CA ALA A 93 -0.08 8.75 3.15
C ALA A 93 1.18 8.15 2.49
N ARG A 94 1.09 6.95 1.91
CA ARG A 94 2.23 6.28 1.23
C ARG A 94 2.75 7.06 0.02
N PRO A 95 1.96 7.32 -1.04
CA PRO A 95 2.45 8.10 -2.17
C PRO A 95 2.88 9.50 -1.75
N ILE A 96 2.18 10.14 -0.80
CA ILE A 96 2.58 11.46 -0.29
C ILE A 96 3.98 11.44 0.31
N ALA A 97 4.27 10.50 1.22
CA ALA A 97 5.57 10.39 1.86
C ALA A 97 6.69 10.06 0.86
N ILE A 98 6.42 9.17 -0.11
CA ILE A 98 7.38 8.83 -1.17
C ILE A 98 7.63 10.04 -2.08
N THR A 99 6.62 10.83 -2.44
CA THR A 99 6.81 12.06 -3.20
C THR A 99 7.70 13.05 -2.47
N TYR A 100 7.49 13.27 -1.16
CA TYR A 100 8.37 14.16 -0.39
C TYR A 100 9.80 13.62 -0.28
N LEU A 101 9.97 12.31 -0.11
CA LEU A 101 11.28 11.68 -0.16
C LEU A 101 11.96 11.87 -1.52
N ALA A 102 11.23 11.68 -2.63
CA ALA A 102 11.75 11.84 -3.98
C ALA A 102 12.20 13.28 -4.26
N ILE A 103 11.49 14.28 -3.72
CA ILE A 103 11.87 15.69 -3.80
C ILE A 103 13.10 15.96 -2.92
N ALA A 104 13.11 15.47 -1.68
CA ALA A 104 14.22 15.69 -0.74
C ALA A 104 15.55 15.10 -1.23
N ASN A 105 15.48 13.97 -1.95
CA ASN A 105 16.62 13.24 -2.49
C ASN A 105 16.78 13.40 -4.03
N GLN A 106 16.24 14.48 -4.60
CA GLN A 106 16.22 14.67 -6.05
C GLN A 106 17.65 14.77 -6.61
N GLY A 107 17.91 14.11 -7.75
CA GLY A 107 19.20 14.15 -8.43
C GLY A 107 20.25 13.18 -7.88
N SER A 108 19.93 12.42 -6.84
CA SER A 108 20.77 11.34 -6.31
C SER A 108 21.01 10.21 -7.32
N LEU A 109 20.02 9.90 -8.18
CA LEU A 109 20.16 8.96 -9.27
C LEU A 109 20.73 9.66 -10.52
N GLN A 110 22.00 9.40 -10.83
CA GLN A 110 22.67 9.93 -12.03
C GLN A 110 22.17 9.22 -13.31
N THR A 111 20.96 9.53 -13.75
CA THR A 111 20.31 8.94 -14.94
C THR A 111 19.60 10.03 -15.74
N ASP A 112 19.50 9.85 -17.07
CA ASP A 112 18.79 10.78 -17.94
C ASP A 112 17.31 10.92 -17.51
N PRO A 113 16.87 12.13 -17.09
CA PRO A 113 15.47 12.37 -16.70
C PRO A 113 14.46 12.01 -17.79
N ARG A 114 14.85 12.08 -19.08
CA ARG A 114 13.96 11.68 -20.19
C ARG A 114 13.65 10.19 -20.15
N ALA A 115 14.65 9.36 -19.86
CA ALA A 115 14.46 7.92 -19.73
C ALA A 115 13.53 7.59 -18.55
N LEU A 116 13.72 8.26 -17.40
CA LEU A 116 12.85 8.09 -16.23
C LEU A 116 11.41 8.52 -16.53
N ASN A 117 11.21 9.63 -17.22
CA ASN A 117 9.88 10.10 -17.64
C ASN A 117 9.18 9.13 -18.61
N ILE A 118 9.93 8.52 -19.54
CA ILE A 118 9.38 7.50 -20.44
C ILE A 118 8.94 6.26 -19.66
N ILE A 119 9.74 5.81 -18.68
CA ILE A 119 9.38 4.70 -17.81
C ILE A 119 8.12 5.04 -17.01
N ALA A 120 8.06 6.22 -16.38
CA ALA A 120 6.89 6.67 -15.64
C ALA A 120 5.63 6.70 -16.53
N LEU A 121 5.73 7.22 -17.76
CA LEU A 121 4.62 7.23 -18.71
C LEU A 121 4.18 5.81 -19.11
N ALA A 122 5.12 4.89 -19.30
CA ALA A 122 4.82 3.50 -19.60
C ALA A 122 4.11 2.80 -18.43
N LEU A 123 4.54 3.06 -17.19
CA LEU A 123 3.91 2.54 -15.97
C LEU A 123 2.51 3.14 -15.73
N LEU A 124 2.28 4.39 -16.14
CA LEU A 124 1.00 5.07 -15.98
C LEU A 124 -0.15 4.33 -16.71
N VAL A 125 0.13 3.71 -17.86
CA VAL A 125 -0.89 2.99 -18.66
C VAL A 125 -1.57 1.86 -17.87
N PRO A 126 -0.86 0.84 -17.34
CA PRO A 126 -1.49 -0.21 -16.55
C PRO A 126 -2.09 0.31 -15.24
N ILE A 127 -1.52 1.37 -14.63
CA ILE A 127 -2.07 1.99 -13.42
C ILE A 127 -3.47 2.58 -13.69
N LEU A 128 -3.61 3.42 -14.72
CA LEU A 128 -4.90 4.02 -15.07
C LEU A 128 -5.93 2.95 -15.44
N TYR A 129 -5.52 1.93 -16.21
CA TYR A 129 -6.42 0.84 -16.57
C TYR A 129 -6.85 -0.01 -15.36
N LEU A 130 -5.95 -0.19 -14.37
CA LEU A 130 -6.30 -0.81 -13.09
C LEU A 130 -7.36 0.00 -12.36
N PHE A 131 -7.16 1.31 -12.16
CA PHE A 131 -8.12 2.13 -11.41
C PHE A 131 -9.48 2.20 -12.09
N TYR A 132 -9.51 2.36 -13.42
CA TYR A 132 -10.74 2.25 -14.19
C TYR A 132 -11.43 0.90 -13.97
N SER A 133 -10.68 -0.20 -14.05
CA SER A 133 -11.23 -1.55 -13.87
C SER A 133 -11.72 -1.80 -12.45
N LEU A 134 -11.03 -1.24 -11.45
CA LEU A 134 -11.40 -1.31 -10.05
C LEU A 134 -12.74 -0.63 -9.82
N VAL A 135 -12.89 0.62 -10.26
CA VAL A 135 -14.14 1.38 -10.07
C VAL A 135 -15.29 0.75 -10.86
N LYS A 136 -15.05 0.35 -12.12
CA LYS A 136 -16.10 -0.13 -13.02
C LYS A 136 -16.54 -1.58 -12.75
N TYR A 137 -15.61 -2.46 -12.39
CA TYR A 137 -15.90 -3.91 -12.31
C TYR A 137 -15.72 -4.52 -10.92
N PHE A 138 -14.77 -4.03 -10.12
CA PHE A 138 -14.46 -4.63 -8.81
C PHE A 138 -15.30 -4.03 -7.67
N GLY A 139 -15.42 -2.70 -7.67
CA GLY A 139 -16.11 -1.91 -6.66
C GLY A 139 -15.21 -1.53 -5.48
N MET A 140 -15.30 -0.25 -5.07
CA MET A 140 -14.49 0.31 -3.99
C MET A 140 -14.68 -0.43 -2.66
N LYS A 141 -15.92 -0.79 -2.30
CA LYS A 141 -16.18 -1.51 -1.04
C LYS A 141 -15.44 -2.85 -0.97
N ARG A 142 -15.39 -3.57 -2.09
CA ARG A 142 -14.64 -4.84 -2.17
C ARG A 142 -13.13 -4.59 -2.10
N ALA A 143 -12.64 -3.53 -2.77
CA ALA A 143 -11.22 -3.15 -2.71
C ALA A 143 -10.77 -2.78 -1.28
N LEU A 144 -11.69 -2.24 -0.48
CA LEU A 144 -11.49 -1.90 0.93
C LEU A 144 -11.73 -3.09 1.89
N GLY A 145 -12.01 -4.30 1.39
CA GLY A 145 -12.12 -5.48 2.26
C GLY A 145 -13.47 -5.62 3.01
N ILE A 146 -14.59 -5.17 2.42
CA ILE A 146 -15.92 -5.32 3.04
C ILE A 146 -16.32 -6.78 3.30
N ASP A 147 -15.72 -7.76 2.64
CA ASP A 147 -15.90 -9.19 2.86
C ASP A 147 -15.56 -9.65 4.29
N HIS A 148 -14.74 -8.88 4.99
CA HIS A 148 -14.43 -9.12 6.40
C HIS A 148 -15.62 -8.77 7.31
N PHE A 149 -16.38 -7.73 6.94
CA PHE A 149 -17.49 -7.17 7.70
C PHE A 149 -18.86 -7.73 7.30
N ASP A 150 -19.03 -8.09 6.02
CA ASP A 150 -20.31 -8.52 5.46
C ASP A 150 -20.18 -9.86 4.75
N ALA A 151 -20.84 -10.88 5.31
CA ALA A 151 -20.84 -12.24 4.78
C ALA A 151 -21.33 -12.31 3.32
N ARG A 152 -22.22 -11.41 2.88
CA ARG A 152 -22.74 -11.37 1.50
C ARG A 152 -21.65 -11.09 0.45
N TYR A 153 -20.48 -10.62 0.87
CA TYR A 153 -19.34 -10.35 -0.01
C TYR A 153 -18.30 -11.48 -0.03
N ARG A 154 -18.32 -12.41 0.93
CA ARG A 154 -17.33 -13.49 1.05
C ARG A 154 -17.42 -14.49 -0.11
N ASP A 155 -18.64 -14.82 -0.51
CA ASP A 155 -18.89 -15.82 -1.56
C ASP A 155 -19.00 -15.20 -2.96
N LYS A 156 -18.70 -13.90 -3.10
CA LYS A 156 -18.77 -13.25 -4.42
C LYS A 156 -17.66 -13.80 -5.34
N PRO A 157 -17.99 -14.14 -6.59
CA PRO A 157 -17.02 -14.69 -7.52
C PRO A 157 -15.88 -13.72 -7.79
N LEU A 158 -14.74 -14.25 -8.21
CA LEU A 158 -13.62 -13.45 -8.68
C LEU A 158 -14.03 -12.66 -9.93
N VAL A 159 -13.60 -11.41 -10.01
CA VAL A 159 -13.90 -10.54 -11.15
C VAL A 159 -13.01 -10.93 -12.33
N ARG A 160 -13.62 -11.18 -13.49
CA ARG A 160 -12.92 -11.55 -14.75
C ARG A 160 -13.12 -10.52 -15.87
N LYS A 161 -13.28 -9.25 -15.49
CA LYS A 161 -13.50 -8.11 -16.42
C LYS A 161 -12.41 -7.06 -16.24
N GLY A 162 -12.25 -6.17 -17.21
CA GLY A 162 -11.20 -5.14 -17.18
C GLY A 162 -9.81 -5.76 -17.13
N ILE A 163 -8.93 -5.20 -16.31
CA ILE A 163 -7.56 -5.71 -16.11
C ILE A 163 -7.54 -7.09 -15.43
N PHE A 164 -8.53 -7.40 -14.58
CA PHE A 164 -8.61 -8.65 -13.83
C PHE A 164 -8.79 -9.90 -14.69
N LYS A 165 -9.18 -9.73 -15.97
CA LYS A 165 -9.27 -10.85 -16.92
C LYS A 165 -7.91 -11.36 -17.36
N TYR A 166 -6.88 -10.52 -17.30
CA TYR A 166 -5.51 -10.86 -17.68
C TYR A 166 -4.68 -11.32 -16.48
N VAL A 167 -4.88 -10.68 -15.32
CA VAL A 167 -4.10 -10.97 -14.09
C VAL A 167 -5.04 -11.01 -12.88
N ASN A 168 -5.15 -12.15 -12.21
CA ASN A 168 -6.10 -12.33 -11.09
C ASN A 168 -5.83 -11.36 -9.92
N ASN A 169 -4.56 -11.14 -9.59
CA ASN A 169 -4.13 -10.25 -8.49
C ASN A 169 -3.69 -8.87 -9.00
N SER A 170 -4.38 -8.34 -10.01
CA SER A 170 -4.01 -7.08 -10.68
C SER A 170 -3.78 -5.91 -9.73
N MET A 171 -4.53 -5.80 -8.64
CA MET A 171 -4.33 -4.72 -7.64
C MET A 171 -2.94 -4.77 -6.99
N TYR A 172 -2.44 -5.96 -6.69
CA TYR A 172 -1.12 -6.13 -6.07
C TYR A 172 0.02 -6.06 -7.08
N VAL A 173 -0.24 -6.40 -8.36
CA VAL A 173 0.76 -6.34 -9.43
C VAL A 173 0.92 -4.92 -9.97
N PHE A 174 -0.18 -4.24 -10.29
CA PHE A 174 -0.14 -2.94 -10.95
C PHE A 174 -0.40 -1.76 -10.01
N GLY A 175 -1.07 -1.98 -8.86
CA GLY A 175 -1.48 -0.87 -7.98
C GLY A 175 -0.30 -0.19 -7.30
N LEU A 176 0.73 -0.95 -6.93
CA LEU A 176 1.94 -0.41 -6.32
C LEU A 176 2.87 0.30 -7.31
N LEU A 177 2.62 0.17 -8.63
CA LEU A 177 3.40 0.89 -9.64
C LEU A 177 3.23 2.41 -9.53
N ILE A 178 2.14 2.88 -8.91
CA ILE A 178 1.93 4.32 -8.65
C ILE A 178 3.03 4.93 -7.77
N LEU A 179 3.75 4.12 -6.99
CA LEU A 179 4.85 4.59 -6.14
C LEU A 179 6.13 4.87 -6.93
N TRP A 180 6.15 4.57 -8.23
CA TRP A 180 7.27 4.78 -9.16
C TRP A 180 7.00 5.90 -10.16
N LEU A 181 5.90 6.64 -9.99
CA LEU A 181 5.59 7.86 -10.75
C LEU A 181 6.11 9.08 -9.99
#